data_AF-H6RRN2-F1
#
_entry.id   AF-H6RRN2-F1
#
_cell.length_a   1.000
_cell.length_b   1.000
_cell.length_c   1.000
_cell.angle_alpha   90.00
_cell.angle_beta   90.00
_cell.angle_gamma   90.00
#
_symmetry.space_group_name_H-M   'P 1'
#
loop_
_entity.id
_entity.type
_entity.pdbx_description
1 polymer ?
#
loop_
_entity_poly.entity_id
_entity_poly.type
_entity_poly.pdbx_seq_one_letter_code
_entity_poly.pdbx_strand_id
1 'polypeptide(L)'
;MAGLQDAGLLAGVITQNVDGLHQAGGARDVVELHGGLDRTVCLGCGDVADRATLDARLTAANPHFGPRVDEINPDGDAELPDEVLDGFVMVDCLACGAGPLKPDVVFFGETVPRDRVDHCFGLVEDAGGLLVLGSSLTVMSGYRFVLRAAKLGIPVGIVNVGPTRGDAKADVRVDGPLGEVLPELAARLG
;
A
#
# COMPACT_ATOMS: atom_id res chain seq x y z
N MET A 1 -2.97 -5.29 -14.56
CA MET A 1 -3.60 -5.91 -13.37
C MET A 1 -5.08 -6.15 -13.61
N ALA A 2 -5.90 -5.10 -13.79
CA ALA A 2 -7.34 -5.25 -14.02
C ALA A 2 -7.69 -6.27 -15.14
N GLY A 3 -7.07 -6.16 -16.31
CA GLY A 3 -7.29 -7.13 -17.40
C GLY A 3 -6.95 -8.59 -17.04
N LEU A 4 -5.93 -8.83 -16.19
CA LEU A 4 -5.62 -10.18 -15.71
C LEU A 4 -6.67 -10.70 -14.71
N GLN A 5 -7.28 -9.79 -13.92
CA GLN A 5 -8.41 -10.16 -13.05
C GLN A 5 -9.66 -10.47 -13.88
N ASP A 6 -9.95 -9.68 -14.91
CA ASP A 6 -11.10 -9.90 -15.80
C ASP A 6 -10.96 -11.21 -16.58
N ALA A 7 -9.73 -11.62 -16.91
CA ALA A 7 -9.43 -12.94 -17.48
C ALA A 7 -9.49 -14.09 -16.46
N GLY A 8 -9.73 -13.83 -15.18
CA GLY A 8 -9.78 -14.86 -14.12
C GLY A 8 -8.42 -15.46 -13.75
N LEU A 9 -7.32 -14.77 -14.08
CA LEU A 9 -5.95 -15.27 -13.89
C LEU A 9 -5.32 -14.86 -12.56
N LEU A 10 -6.00 -14.02 -11.78
CA LEU A 10 -5.51 -13.54 -10.48
C LEU A 10 -6.44 -13.97 -9.36
N ALA A 11 -5.90 -14.69 -8.38
CA ALA A 11 -6.60 -15.02 -7.13
C ALA A 11 -6.75 -13.81 -6.20
N GLY A 12 -5.87 -12.83 -6.31
CA GLY A 12 -5.91 -11.60 -5.52
C GLY A 12 -4.72 -10.68 -5.84
N VAL A 13 -4.77 -9.45 -5.33
CA VAL A 13 -3.68 -8.48 -5.46
C VAL A 13 -3.28 -8.00 -4.08
N ILE A 14 -2.02 -8.15 -3.71
CA ILE A 14 -1.44 -7.58 -2.49
C ILE A 14 -0.52 -6.44 -2.91
N THR A 15 -0.76 -5.24 -2.40
CA THR A 15 0.11 -4.09 -2.68
C THR A 15 0.77 -3.55 -1.42
N GLN A 16 2.03 -3.13 -1.56
CA GLN A 16 2.77 -2.39 -0.53
C GLN A 16 2.59 -0.88 -0.68
N ASN A 17 2.03 -0.43 -1.81
CA ASN A 17 1.78 0.97 -2.08
C ASN A 17 0.54 1.42 -1.32
N VAL A 18 0.48 2.73 -1.04
CA VAL A 18 -0.61 3.38 -0.29
C VAL A 18 -1.32 4.44 -1.16
N ASP A 19 -1.04 4.44 -2.46
CA ASP A 19 -1.42 5.49 -3.43
C ASP A 19 -2.81 5.32 -4.07
N GLY A 20 -3.45 4.16 -3.89
CA GLY A 20 -4.73 3.82 -4.50
C GLY A 20 -4.71 3.63 -6.02
N LEU A 21 -3.53 3.59 -6.66
CA LEU A 21 -3.42 3.55 -8.13
C LEU A 21 -3.88 2.21 -8.72
N HIS A 22 -3.85 1.12 -7.94
CA HIS A 22 -4.40 -0.15 -8.39
C HIS A 22 -5.92 -0.05 -8.62
N GLN A 23 -6.64 0.52 -7.67
CA GLN A 23 -8.08 0.72 -7.70
C GLN A 23 -8.45 1.75 -8.79
N ALA A 24 -7.71 2.86 -8.87
CA ALA A 24 -7.88 3.84 -9.95
C ALA A 24 -7.65 3.22 -11.34
N GLY A 25 -6.74 2.25 -11.44
CA GLY A 25 -6.50 1.43 -12.63
C GLY A 25 -7.51 0.30 -12.86
N GLY A 26 -8.58 0.23 -12.08
CA GLY A 26 -9.67 -0.74 -12.23
C GLY A 26 -9.45 -2.09 -11.54
N ALA A 27 -8.39 -2.26 -10.77
CA ALA A 27 -8.19 -3.49 -10.00
C ALA A 27 -9.23 -3.60 -8.88
N ARG A 28 -9.73 -4.81 -8.65
CA ARG A 28 -10.71 -5.14 -7.60
C ARG A 28 -10.05 -5.99 -6.52
N ASP A 29 -10.67 -6.05 -5.35
CA ASP A 29 -10.24 -6.95 -4.25
C ASP A 29 -8.74 -6.82 -3.93
N VAL A 30 -8.24 -5.58 -3.91
CA VAL A 30 -6.84 -5.25 -3.63
C VAL A 30 -6.64 -5.19 -2.12
N VAL A 31 -5.70 -5.98 -1.61
CA VAL A 31 -5.27 -5.92 -0.22
C VAL A 31 -4.11 -4.93 -0.10
N GLU A 32 -4.40 -3.77 0.49
CA GLU A 32 -3.42 -2.74 0.77
C GLU A 32 -2.67 -3.07 2.06
N LEU A 33 -1.56 -3.79 1.93
CA LEU A 33 -0.79 -4.33 3.04
C LEU A 33 -0.41 -3.22 4.04
N HIS A 34 0.03 -2.07 3.52
CA HIS A 34 0.44 -0.93 4.34
C HIS A 34 -0.66 0.11 4.52
N GLY A 35 -1.92 -0.20 4.21
CA GLY A 35 -3.01 0.76 4.30
C GLY A 35 -3.08 1.70 3.09
N GLY A 36 -3.76 2.84 3.22
CA GLY A 36 -4.01 3.77 2.12
C GLY A 36 -4.10 5.21 2.58
N LEU A 37 -3.61 6.14 1.75
CA LEU A 37 -3.58 7.58 2.04
C LEU A 37 -4.95 8.25 1.90
N ASP A 38 -5.91 7.57 1.27
CA ASP A 38 -7.28 8.02 1.03
C ASP A 38 -8.18 7.94 2.28
N ARG A 39 -7.64 7.42 3.39
CA ARG A 39 -8.38 7.24 4.64
C ARG A 39 -7.54 7.56 5.86
N THR A 40 -8.25 7.74 6.96
CA THR A 40 -7.73 8.12 8.27
C THR A 40 -8.29 7.15 9.31
N VAL A 41 -7.49 6.86 10.32
CA VAL A 41 -7.86 6.04 11.47
C VAL A 41 -7.75 6.84 12.75
N CYS A 42 -8.75 6.74 13.63
CA CYS A 42 -8.65 7.25 14.99
C CYS A 42 -7.88 6.25 15.86
N LEU A 43 -6.78 6.69 16.48
CA LEU A 43 -5.99 5.85 17.39
C LEU A 43 -6.68 5.64 18.75
N GLY A 44 -7.75 6.39 19.05
CA GLY A 44 -8.54 6.23 20.26
C GLY A 44 -9.62 5.15 20.15
N CYS A 45 -10.42 5.17 19.08
CA CYS A 45 -11.57 4.26 18.92
C CYS A 45 -11.47 3.31 17.72
N GLY A 46 -10.48 3.46 16.84
CA GLY A 46 -10.31 2.64 15.64
C GLY A 46 -11.24 2.98 14.48
N ASP A 47 -12.02 4.06 14.58
CA ASP A 47 -12.88 4.50 13.47
C ASP A 47 -12.05 4.85 12.24
N VAL A 48 -12.50 4.37 11.07
CA VAL A 48 -11.85 4.63 9.78
C VAL A 48 -12.76 5.52 8.95
N ALA A 49 -12.24 6.67 8.54
CA ALA A 49 -12.99 7.67 7.78
C ALA A 49 -12.21 8.15 6.56
N ASP A 50 -12.93 8.61 5.55
CA ASP A 50 -12.37 9.20 4.34
C ASP A 50 -11.45 10.39 4.65
N ARG A 51 -10.29 10.44 3.98
CA ARG A 51 -9.28 11.47 4.19
C ARG A 51 -9.76 12.84 3.73
N ALA A 52 -10.52 12.93 2.64
CA ALA A 52 -11.00 14.21 2.14
C ALA A 52 -11.94 14.90 3.16
N THR A 53 -12.68 14.10 3.93
CA THR A 53 -13.48 14.59 5.06
C THR A 53 -12.62 15.22 6.15
N LEU A 54 -11.48 14.62 6.50
CA LEU A 54 -10.54 15.22 7.43
C LEU A 54 -9.95 16.53 6.88
N ASP A 55 -9.49 16.53 5.63
CA ASP A 55 -8.87 17.69 4.99
C ASP A 55 -9.82 18.89 4.94
N ALA A 56 -11.09 18.68 4.60
CA ALA A 56 -12.11 19.73 4.60
C ALA A 56 -12.30 20.33 6.01
N ARG A 57 -12.29 19.49 7.05
CA ARG A 57 -12.45 19.92 8.45
C ARG A 57 -11.23 20.67 8.97
N LEU A 58 -10.02 20.19 8.66
CA LEU A 58 -8.78 20.89 8.98
C LEU A 58 -8.72 22.24 8.28
N THR A 59 -9.11 22.33 7.00
CA THR A 59 -9.17 23.58 6.25
C THR A 59 -10.14 24.58 6.88
N ALA A 60 -11.34 24.11 7.28
CA ALA A 60 -12.33 24.96 7.94
C ALA A 60 -11.88 25.44 9.33
N ALA A 61 -11.16 24.61 10.09
CA ALA A 61 -10.59 24.97 11.38
C ALA A 61 -9.38 25.91 11.26
N ASN A 62 -8.68 25.88 10.12
CA ASN A 62 -7.43 26.59 9.88
C ASN A 62 -7.49 27.46 8.61
N PRO A 63 -8.40 28.46 8.52
CA PRO A 63 -8.63 29.23 7.29
C PRO A 63 -7.42 30.08 6.83
N HIS A 64 -6.43 30.26 7.70
CA HIS A 64 -5.21 31.01 7.42
C HIS A 64 -3.98 30.10 7.22
N PHE A 65 -4.15 28.79 7.36
CA PHE A 65 -3.07 27.83 7.22
C PHE A 65 -2.99 27.37 5.76
N GLY A 66 -1.87 27.66 5.12
CA GLY A 66 -1.60 27.33 3.73
C GLY A 66 -0.12 27.52 3.41
N PRO A 67 0.77 26.76 4.09
CA PRO A 67 2.19 26.94 3.91
C PRO A 67 2.63 26.56 2.51
N ARG A 68 3.69 27.22 2.04
CA ARG A 68 4.38 26.79 0.84
C ARG A 68 5.27 25.61 1.20
N VAL A 69 4.98 24.47 0.61
CA VAL A 69 5.80 23.26 0.73
C VAL A 69 6.65 23.14 -0.52
N ASP A 70 7.97 23.09 -0.35
CA ASP A 70 8.91 22.96 -1.46
C ASP A 70 9.11 21.50 -1.89
N GLU A 71 9.07 20.55 -0.94
CA GLU A 71 9.20 19.11 -1.18
C GLU A 71 8.22 18.30 -0.32
N ILE A 72 7.72 17.20 -0.88
CA ILE A 72 6.84 16.23 -0.21
C ILE A 72 7.54 14.87 -0.27
N ASN A 73 7.65 14.20 0.88
CA ASN A 73 8.24 12.87 1.01
C ASN A 73 7.35 11.78 0.37
N PRO A 74 7.90 10.57 0.08
CA PRO A 74 7.12 9.48 -0.51
C PRO A 74 5.92 9.00 0.33
N ASP A 75 5.92 9.25 1.64
CA ASP A 75 4.81 8.97 2.55
C ASP A 75 3.80 10.13 2.68
N GLY A 76 4.08 11.26 2.02
CA GLY A 76 3.23 12.45 2.01
C GLY A 76 3.61 13.50 3.05
N ASP A 77 4.65 13.27 3.86
CA ASP A 77 5.09 14.23 4.87
C ASP A 77 5.87 15.40 4.27
N ALA A 78 5.81 16.55 4.93
CA ALA A 78 6.57 17.75 4.59
C ALA A 78 7.17 18.35 5.85
N GLU A 79 8.44 18.75 5.80
CA GLU A 79 9.08 19.48 6.89
C GLU A 79 8.63 20.94 6.84
N LEU A 80 8.00 21.40 7.93
CA LEU A 80 7.56 22.77 8.12
C LEU A 80 8.22 23.35 9.37
N PRO A 81 8.63 24.64 9.36
CA PRO A 81 9.10 25.31 10.57
C PRO A 81 8.03 25.34 11.66
N ASP A 82 8.44 25.23 12.93
CA ASP A 82 7.51 25.23 14.07
C ASP A 82 6.62 26.49 14.09
N GLU A 83 7.15 27.64 13.66
CA GLU A 83 6.40 28.92 13.60
C GLU A 83 5.24 28.89 12.60
N VAL A 84 5.29 28.00 11.61
CA VAL A 84 4.21 27.78 10.66
C VAL A 84 3.12 26.90 11.28
N LEU A 85 3.52 25.96 12.14
CA LEU A 85 2.61 25.06 12.85
C LEU A 85 1.96 25.72 14.07
N ASP A 86 2.54 26.81 14.57
CA ASP A 86 1.98 27.60 15.67
C ASP A 86 0.55 28.06 15.36
N GLY A 87 -0.38 27.65 16.22
CA GLY A 87 -1.80 27.95 16.07
C GLY A 87 -2.56 27.02 15.13
N PHE A 88 -1.93 25.98 14.57
CA PHE A 88 -2.64 24.92 13.87
C PHE A 88 -3.56 24.16 14.83
N VAL A 89 -4.84 24.08 14.48
CA VAL A 89 -5.89 23.44 15.26
C VAL A 89 -6.19 22.07 14.65
N MET A 90 -5.88 21.02 15.40
CA MET A 90 -6.33 19.66 15.10
C MET A 90 -7.84 19.53 15.31
N VAL A 91 -8.48 18.64 14.55
CA VAL A 91 -9.90 18.31 14.70
C VAL A 91 -10.08 16.91 15.31
N ASP A 92 -11.12 16.74 16.10
CA ASP A 92 -11.39 15.47 16.78
C ASP A 92 -11.98 14.40 15.86
N CYS A 93 -11.93 13.14 16.30
CA CYS A 93 -12.66 12.06 15.65
C CYS A 93 -14.18 12.32 15.67
N LEU A 94 -14.85 12.12 14.53
CA LEU A 94 -16.31 12.28 14.44
C LEU A 94 -17.07 11.19 15.21
N ALA A 95 -16.49 10.00 15.35
CA ALA A 95 -17.15 8.87 15.99
C ALA A 95 -17.12 8.94 17.53
N CYS A 96 -15.96 9.24 18.14
CA CYS A 96 -15.81 9.26 19.60
C CYS A 96 -15.61 10.67 20.20
N GLY A 97 -15.48 11.71 19.37
CA GLY A 97 -15.31 13.09 19.82
C GLY A 97 -13.96 13.40 20.47
N ALA A 98 -12.98 12.49 20.37
CA ALA A 98 -11.65 12.65 20.92
C ALA A 98 -10.63 11.76 20.18
N GLY A 99 -9.36 11.87 20.55
CA GLY A 99 -8.32 10.94 20.13
C GLY A 99 -7.62 11.34 18.83
N PRO A 100 -6.33 10.98 18.69
CA PRO A 100 -5.54 11.40 17.54
C PRO A 100 -6.01 10.71 16.27
N LEU A 101 -6.12 11.49 15.20
CA LEU A 101 -6.36 11.02 13.85
C LEU A 101 -5.03 10.84 13.13
N LYS A 102 -4.87 9.70 12.46
CA LYS A 102 -3.67 9.36 11.69
C LYS A 102 -4.11 8.94 10.29
N PRO A 103 -3.34 9.20 9.23
CA PRO A 103 -3.53 8.47 7.97
C PRO A 103 -3.50 6.96 8.25
N ASP A 104 -4.43 6.19 7.66
CA ASP A 104 -4.47 4.73 7.82
C ASP A 104 -3.41 4.08 6.91
N VAL A 105 -2.16 4.40 7.22
CA VAL A 105 -0.96 3.81 6.61
C VAL A 105 -0.09 3.20 7.70
N VAL A 106 0.68 2.18 7.38
CA VAL A 106 1.65 1.58 8.31
C VAL A 106 2.97 2.34 8.18
N PHE A 107 3.35 3.09 9.21
CA PHE A 107 4.61 3.83 9.23
C PHE A 107 5.81 2.91 9.49
N PHE A 108 7.01 3.43 9.24
CA PHE A 108 8.23 2.71 9.57
C PHE A 108 8.32 2.41 11.07
N GLY A 109 8.54 1.15 11.42
CA GLY A 109 8.54 0.68 12.81
C GLY A 109 7.18 0.22 13.32
N GLU A 110 6.08 0.56 12.63
CA GLU A 110 4.76 0.00 12.94
C GLU A 110 4.61 -1.43 12.41
N THR A 111 3.68 -2.17 13.02
CA THR A 111 3.37 -3.55 12.60
C THR A 111 2.09 -3.55 11.79
N VAL A 112 2.13 -4.18 10.62
CA VAL A 112 0.92 -4.43 9.81
C VAL A 112 -0.10 -5.21 10.64
N PRO A 113 -1.40 -4.82 10.65
CA PRO A 113 -2.45 -5.54 11.35
C PRO A 113 -2.43 -7.05 11.06
N ARG A 114 -2.56 -7.86 12.10
CA ARG A 114 -2.37 -9.32 12.01
C ARG A 114 -3.39 -9.97 11.08
N ASP A 115 -4.65 -9.59 11.22
CA ASP A 115 -5.76 -10.02 10.38
C ASP A 115 -5.50 -9.75 8.89
N ARG A 116 -4.93 -8.58 8.56
CA ARG A 116 -4.53 -8.23 7.20
C ARG A 116 -3.40 -9.13 6.69
N VAL A 117 -2.39 -9.41 7.52
CA VAL A 117 -1.30 -10.32 7.18
C VAL A 117 -1.82 -11.75 6.98
N ASP A 118 -2.70 -12.22 7.86
CA ASP A 118 -3.29 -13.55 7.82
C ASP A 118 -4.15 -13.71 6.55
N HIS A 119 -4.90 -12.67 6.16
CA HIS A 119 -5.62 -12.65 4.89
C HIS A 119 -4.69 -12.75 3.66
N CYS A 120 -3.59 -11.97 3.64
CA CYS A 120 -2.59 -12.08 2.59
C CYS A 120 -1.94 -13.46 2.51
N PHE A 121 -1.69 -14.11 3.65
CA PHE A 121 -1.19 -15.49 3.66
C PHE A 121 -2.20 -16.46 3.06
N GLY A 122 -3.49 -16.32 3.37
CA GLY A 122 -4.55 -17.10 2.72
C GLY A 122 -4.53 -16.97 1.19
N LEU A 123 -4.46 -15.74 0.68
CA LEU A 123 -4.36 -15.51 -0.77
C LEU A 123 -3.14 -16.18 -1.42
N VAL A 124 -1.99 -16.15 -0.74
CA VAL A 124 -0.77 -16.80 -1.25
C VAL A 124 -0.91 -18.32 -1.21
N GLU A 125 -1.50 -18.88 -0.15
CA GLU A 125 -1.66 -20.31 0.07
C GLU A 125 -2.68 -20.95 -0.90
N ASP A 126 -3.71 -20.20 -1.29
CA ASP A 126 -4.73 -20.63 -2.23
C ASP A 126 -4.32 -20.42 -3.71
N ALA A 127 -3.25 -19.68 -3.97
CA ALA A 127 -2.80 -19.36 -5.33
C ALA A 127 -1.94 -20.48 -5.95
N GLY A 128 -2.05 -20.64 -7.28
CA GLY A 128 -1.18 -21.53 -8.05
C GLY A 128 0.25 -21.01 -8.25
N GLY A 129 0.53 -19.76 -7.85
CA GLY A 129 1.83 -19.12 -7.96
C GLY A 129 1.80 -17.69 -7.40
N LEU A 130 2.96 -17.20 -6.97
CA LEU A 130 3.15 -15.82 -6.51
C LEU A 130 3.97 -15.04 -7.54
N LEU A 131 3.42 -13.95 -8.05
CA LEU A 131 4.12 -13.02 -8.94
C LEU A 131 4.42 -11.71 -8.21
N VAL A 132 5.70 -11.42 -7.96
CA VAL A 132 6.15 -10.15 -7.39
C VAL A 132 6.45 -9.17 -8.52
N LEU A 133 5.86 -7.97 -8.43
CA LEU A 133 5.99 -6.92 -9.43
C LEU A 133 6.59 -5.66 -8.79
N GLY A 134 7.77 -5.24 -9.25
CA GLY A 134 8.33 -3.91 -8.96
C GLY A 134 8.65 -3.66 -7.49
N SER A 135 9.09 -4.70 -6.76
CA SER A 135 9.51 -4.55 -5.37
C SER A 135 10.92 -5.11 -5.17
N SER A 136 11.77 -4.33 -4.52
CA SER A 136 13.08 -4.79 -4.05
C SER A 136 12.96 -5.86 -2.95
N LEU A 137 11.79 -5.97 -2.31
CA LEU A 137 11.51 -6.86 -1.18
C LEU A 137 12.49 -6.68 0.00
N THR A 138 13.12 -5.52 0.14
CA THR A 138 14.05 -5.27 1.24
C THR A 138 13.34 -5.33 2.59
N VAL A 139 12.09 -4.87 2.64
CA VAL A 139 11.23 -4.86 3.83
C VAL A 139 10.56 -6.22 4.06
N MET A 140 10.59 -6.69 5.32
CA MET A 140 10.02 -7.99 5.71
C MET A 140 8.50 -8.09 5.55
N SER A 141 7.78 -6.97 5.47
CA SER A 141 6.33 -6.95 5.30
C SER A 141 5.91 -7.60 3.97
N GLY A 142 6.54 -7.25 2.85
CA GLY A 142 6.34 -7.92 1.56
C GLY A 142 7.10 -9.25 1.45
N TYR A 143 8.37 -9.28 1.87
CA TYR A 143 9.24 -10.46 1.67
C TYR A 143 8.72 -11.75 2.35
N ARG A 144 7.95 -11.63 3.44
CA ARG A 144 7.36 -12.79 4.13
C ARG A 144 6.48 -13.65 3.22
N PHE A 145 5.84 -13.07 2.21
CA PHE A 145 4.97 -13.80 1.29
C PHE A 145 5.78 -14.66 0.33
N VAL A 146 6.93 -14.17 -0.13
CA VAL A 146 7.91 -14.95 -0.92
C VAL A 146 8.48 -16.10 -0.09
N LEU A 147 8.84 -15.84 1.17
CA LEU A 147 9.30 -16.89 2.07
C LEU A 147 8.25 -17.97 2.32
N ARG A 148 6.97 -17.56 2.45
CA ARG A 148 5.85 -18.49 2.63
C ARG A 148 5.63 -19.34 1.38
N ALA A 149 5.52 -18.71 0.21
CA ALA A 149 5.36 -19.42 -1.07
C ALA A 149 6.48 -20.45 -1.29
N ALA A 150 7.74 -20.03 -1.13
CA ALA A 150 8.89 -20.92 -1.28
C ALA A 150 8.90 -22.07 -0.26
N LYS A 151 8.48 -21.83 0.98
CA LYS A 151 8.36 -22.88 2.01
C LYS A 151 7.30 -23.92 1.66
N LEU A 152 6.23 -23.51 0.97
CA LEU A 152 5.12 -24.37 0.57
C LEU A 152 5.31 -25.00 -0.83
N GLY A 153 6.38 -24.64 -1.54
CA GLY A 153 6.62 -25.09 -2.91
C GLY A 153 5.70 -24.44 -3.94
N ILE A 154 5.12 -23.29 -3.61
CA ILE A 154 4.32 -22.49 -4.54
C ILE A 154 5.28 -21.72 -5.46
N PRO A 155 5.14 -21.82 -6.79
CA PRO A 155 6.04 -21.16 -7.74
C PRO A 155 6.12 -19.64 -7.52
N VAL A 156 7.32 -19.07 -7.55
CA VAL A 156 7.57 -17.64 -7.37
C VAL A 156 8.17 -17.05 -8.65
N GLY A 157 7.44 -16.12 -9.26
CA GLY A 157 7.94 -15.25 -10.31
C GLY A 157 8.29 -13.86 -9.76
N ILE A 158 9.37 -13.24 -10.23
CA ILE A 158 9.74 -11.86 -9.89
C ILE A 158 10.00 -11.07 -11.16
N VAL A 159 9.31 -9.92 -11.30
CA VAL A 159 9.59 -8.91 -12.32
C VAL A 159 10.01 -7.63 -11.61
N ASN A 160 11.28 -7.28 -11.71
CA ASN A 160 11.82 -6.07 -11.07
C ASN A 160 13.09 -5.62 -11.79
N VAL A 161 13.27 -4.30 -11.94
CA VAL A 161 14.55 -3.74 -12.43
C VAL A 161 15.58 -3.85 -11.31
N GLY A 162 16.66 -4.60 -11.57
CA GLY A 162 17.71 -4.83 -10.58
C GLY A 162 17.38 -5.91 -9.53
N PRO A 163 18.27 -6.11 -8.55
CA PRO A 163 18.20 -7.24 -7.63
C PRO A 163 17.05 -7.10 -6.62
N THR A 164 16.53 -8.24 -6.16
CA THR A 164 15.57 -8.28 -5.05
C THR A 164 16.08 -9.19 -3.94
N ARG A 165 15.61 -8.96 -2.71
CA ARG A 165 15.84 -9.89 -1.60
C ARG A 165 15.23 -11.28 -1.84
N GLY A 166 14.28 -11.38 -2.77
CA GLY A 166 13.57 -12.60 -3.14
C GLY A 166 14.28 -13.46 -4.19
N ASP A 167 15.35 -12.99 -4.83
CA ASP A 167 15.92 -13.63 -6.02
C ASP A 167 16.29 -15.11 -5.79
N ALA A 168 16.87 -15.45 -4.64
CA ALA A 168 17.25 -16.83 -4.30
C ALA A 168 16.05 -17.77 -4.03
N LYS A 169 14.83 -17.26 -4.05
CA LYS A 169 13.57 -18.00 -3.87
C LYS A 169 12.70 -18.00 -5.12
N ALA A 170 13.10 -17.28 -6.18
CA ALA A 170 12.35 -17.19 -7.42
C ALA A 170 12.66 -18.38 -8.34
N ASP A 171 11.61 -18.94 -8.93
CA ASP A 171 11.71 -19.91 -10.02
C ASP A 171 11.95 -19.20 -11.36
N VAL A 172 11.39 -17.99 -11.51
CA VAL A 172 11.56 -17.14 -12.69
C VAL A 172 11.85 -15.72 -12.27
N ARG A 173 12.90 -15.12 -12.85
CA ARG A 173 13.24 -13.71 -12.69
C ARG A 173 13.28 -13.01 -14.04
N VAL A 174 12.58 -11.89 -14.15
CA VAL A 174 12.62 -10.99 -15.31
C VAL A 174 13.16 -9.65 -14.84
N ASP A 175 14.34 -9.28 -15.35
CA ASP A 175 14.94 -7.97 -15.11
C ASP A 175 14.45 -7.00 -16.20
N GLY A 176 13.48 -6.16 -15.86
CA GLY A 176 12.87 -5.26 -16.83
C GLY A 176 11.77 -4.38 -16.24
N PRO A 177 11.44 -3.26 -16.93
CA PRO A 177 10.43 -2.32 -16.47
C PRO A 177 9.03 -2.95 -16.55
N LEU A 178 8.23 -2.80 -15.48
CA LEU A 178 6.87 -3.35 -15.40
C LEU A 178 5.95 -2.86 -16.52
N GLY A 179 6.12 -1.60 -16.94
CA GLY A 179 5.33 -0.99 -18.01
C GLY A 179 5.49 -1.67 -19.37
N GLU A 180 6.56 -2.45 -19.57
CA GLU A 180 6.79 -3.22 -20.80
C GLU A 180 6.46 -4.70 -20.60
N VAL A 181 6.91 -5.28 -19.48
CA VAL A 181 6.78 -6.71 -19.21
C VAL A 181 5.32 -7.12 -18.97
N LEU A 182 4.57 -6.32 -18.20
CA LEU A 182 3.22 -6.71 -17.79
C LEU A 182 2.20 -6.67 -18.95
N PRO A 183 2.20 -5.66 -19.85
CA PRO A 183 1.36 -5.70 -21.06
C PRO A 183 1.69 -6.87 -21.98
N GLU A 184 2.97 -7.18 -22.18
CA GLU A 184 3.40 -8.33 -22.99
C GLU A 184 2.94 -9.66 -22.37
N LEU A 185 3.07 -9.80 -21.06
CA LEU A 185 2.57 -10.97 -20.33
C LEU A 185 1.04 -11.11 -20.50
N ALA A 186 0.30 -10.02 -20.32
CA ALA A 186 -1.15 -10.03 -20.51
C ALA A 186 -1.53 -10.46 -21.93
N ALA A 187 -0.91 -9.86 -22.96
CA ALA A 187 -1.19 -10.17 -24.36
C ALA A 187 -0.92 -11.65 -24.73
N ARG A 188 0.03 -12.31 -24.04
CA ARG A 188 0.31 -13.74 -24.23
C ARG A 188 -0.67 -14.66 -23.51
N LEU A 189 -1.34 -14.17 -22.48
CA LEU A 189 -2.28 -14.93 -21.66
C LEU A 189 -3.73 -14.79 -22.11
N GLY A 190 -4.07 -13.74 -22.88
CA GLY A 190 -5.38 -13.56 -23.53
C GLY A 190 -6.02 -12.21 -23.24
#